data_AF-A0A1Q8VNK5-F1
#
_entry.id   AF-A0A1Q8VNK5-F1
#
_cell.length_a   1.000
_cell.length_b   1.000
_cell.length_c   1.000
_cell.angle_alpha   90.00
_cell.angle_beta   90.00
_cell.angle_gamma   90.00
#
_symmetry.space_group_name_H-M   'P 1'
#
loop_
_entity.id
_entity.type
_entity.pdbx_description
1 polymer ?
#
loop_
_entity_poly.entity_id
_entity_poly.type
_entity_poly.pdbx_seq_one_letter_code
_entity_poly.pdbx_strand_id
1 'polypeptide(L)'
;AELAGLDPLSDAFPHAQPTGAELVALTRLRAIARRLAGALRLIPGGDTEEPVLVEPSPEVSASLTVYAPVWLGPEDLVAVLQPVAPEVSAALEAVQPRGAVGLDAIDPEQLESLVERIGPDVFEKAWRGSEKVRQDTMRQEIVAAATGNVIEEVRDGYAVVTPVDPEHEGWGRIEVRAGATDGLPLAVRGEPWARGAVLSYDLRWIPRDQADAYTEVVSRSRRRERQTARDLVEELATVLVAAVSGVAVDDDGFLVSLGEDAQEA
;
A
#
# COMPACT_ATOMS: atom_id res chain seq x y z
N ALA A 1 -2.94 -25.47 5.20
CA ALA A 1 -4.24 -25.72 4.56
C ALA A 1 -5.02 -24.43 4.31
N GLU A 2 -5.04 -23.47 5.24
CA GLU A 2 -5.84 -22.23 5.11
C GLU A 2 -5.39 -21.23 4.04
N LEU A 3 -4.15 -21.32 3.53
CA LEU A 3 -3.63 -20.45 2.45
C LEU A 3 -3.72 -21.09 1.06
N ALA A 4 -4.21 -22.33 0.97
CA ALA A 4 -4.22 -23.08 -0.28
C ALA A 4 -5.12 -22.38 -1.32
N GLY A 5 -4.54 -22.01 -2.46
CA GLY A 5 -5.25 -21.33 -3.57
C GLY A 5 -5.33 -19.81 -3.44
N LEU A 6 -4.75 -19.21 -2.40
CA LEU A 6 -4.72 -17.75 -2.22
C LEU A 6 -3.42 -17.11 -2.70
N ASP A 7 -2.30 -17.82 -2.54
CA ASP A 7 -0.99 -17.36 -3.00
C ASP A 7 -0.29 -18.48 -3.77
N PRO A 8 -0.22 -18.41 -5.10
CA PRO A 8 0.38 -19.44 -5.94
C PRO A 8 1.85 -19.74 -5.59
N LEU A 9 2.57 -18.76 -5.01
CA LEU A 9 3.93 -18.99 -4.54
C LEU A 9 3.93 -19.89 -3.30
N SER A 10 3.11 -19.59 -2.29
CA SER A 10 2.97 -20.44 -1.09
C SER A 10 2.49 -21.85 -1.43
N ASP A 11 1.59 -21.97 -2.41
CA ASP A 11 1.05 -23.25 -2.90
C ASP A 11 2.11 -24.13 -3.57
N ALA A 12 3.13 -23.52 -4.17
CA ALA A 12 4.26 -24.24 -4.75
C ALA A 12 5.12 -24.94 -3.68
N PHE A 13 4.97 -24.63 -2.38
CA PHE A 13 5.77 -25.19 -1.29
C PHE A 13 4.90 -25.95 -0.26
N PRO A 14 4.33 -27.12 -0.61
CA PRO A 14 3.39 -27.84 0.25
C PRO A 14 4.02 -28.46 1.50
N HIS A 15 5.33 -28.74 1.47
CA HIS A 15 6.03 -29.45 2.54
C HIS A 15 6.67 -28.52 3.57
N ALA A 16 7.27 -27.41 3.14
CA ALA A 16 7.90 -26.42 3.99
C ALA A 16 7.93 -25.07 3.28
N GLN A 17 7.47 -24.02 3.94
CA GLN A 17 7.49 -22.67 3.39
C GLN A 17 8.93 -22.14 3.28
N PRO A 18 9.27 -21.37 2.23
CA PRO A 18 10.59 -20.79 2.08
C PRO A 18 10.88 -19.81 3.22
N THR A 19 12.13 -19.77 3.69
CA THR A 19 12.55 -18.89 4.79
C THR A 19 13.89 -18.22 4.51
N GLY A 20 14.22 -17.18 5.28
CA GLY A 20 15.51 -16.51 5.20
C GLY A 20 15.85 -16.01 3.78
N ALA A 21 17.04 -16.36 3.30
CA ALA A 21 17.53 -15.93 1.99
C ALA A 21 16.70 -16.46 0.81
N GLU A 22 16.15 -17.67 0.92
CA GLU A 22 15.31 -18.26 -0.11
C GLU A 22 14.00 -17.46 -0.27
N LEU A 23 13.33 -17.16 0.85
CA LEU A 23 12.12 -16.32 0.83
C LEU A 23 12.41 -14.96 0.19
N VAL A 24 13.49 -14.31 0.61
CA VAL A 24 13.91 -13.01 0.04
C VAL A 24 14.15 -13.13 -1.46
N ALA A 25 14.85 -14.18 -1.92
CA ALA A 25 15.12 -14.40 -3.34
C ALA A 25 13.83 -14.63 -4.13
N LEU A 26 12.92 -15.48 -3.65
CA LEU A 26 11.65 -15.78 -4.31
C LEU A 26 10.74 -14.55 -4.39
N THR A 27 10.67 -13.75 -3.31
CA THR A 27 9.92 -12.49 -3.32
C THR A 27 10.46 -11.53 -4.39
N ARG A 28 11.78 -11.42 -4.54
CA ARG A 28 12.40 -10.56 -5.57
C ARG A 28 12.25 -11.12 -6.98
N LEU A 29 12.38 -12.43 -7.16
CA LEU A 29 12.17 -13.07 -8.45
C LEU A 29 10.71 -12.92 -8.91
N ARG A 30 9.73 -13.02 -7.99
CA ARG A 30 8.31 -12.80 -8.30
C ARG A 30 8.07 -11.39 -8.78
N ALA A 31 8.65 -10.40 -8.11
CA ALA A 31 8.61 -9.00 -8.51
C ALA A 31 9.19 -8.78 -9.92
N ILE A 32 10.36 -9.36 -10.20
CA ILE A 32 10.98 -9.30 -11.55
C ILE A 32 10.09 -9.96 -12.60
N ALA A 33 9.59 -11.17 -12.33
CA ALA A 33 8.72 -11.89 -13.25
C ALA A 33 7.44 -11.10 -13.54
N ARG A 34 6.81 -10.52 -12.52
CA ARG A 34 5.65 -9.65 -12.67
C ARG A 34 5.95 -8.47 -13.61
N ARG A 35 7.06 -7.77 -13.37
CA ARG A 35 7.46 -6.61 -14.17
C ARG A 35 7.72 -6.95 -15.63
N LEU A 36 8.30 -8.11 -15.89
CA LEU A 36 8.60 -8.61 -17.24
C LEU A 36 7.41 -9.31 -17.91
N ALA A 37 6.23 -9.35 -17.27
CA ALA A 37 5.10 -10.18 -17.68
C ALA A 37 5.50 -11.64 -17.97
N GLY A 38 6.41 -12.16 -17.15
CA GLY A 38 7.00 -13.49 -17.24
C GLY A 38 6.49 -14.45 -16.17
N ALA A 39 7.19 -15.58 -16.03
CA ALA A 39 6.82 -16.66 -15.13
C ALA A 39 8.03 -17.19 -14.34
N LEU A 40 7.78 -17.74 -13.16
CA LEU A 40 8.75 -18.46 -12.34
C LEU A 40 8.52 -19.97 -12.48
N ARG A 41 9.56 -20.70 -12.88
CA ARG A 41 9.58 -22.15 -12.85
C ARG A 41 10.29 -22.62 -11.59
N LEU A 42 9.52 -23.11 -10.63
CA LEU A 42 9.98 -23.57 -9.33
C LEU A 42 10.10 -25.09 -9.32
N ILE A 43 11.08 -25.63 -8.62
CA ILE A 43 11.22 -27.07 -8.38
C ILE A 43 11.28 -27.25 -6.86
N PRO A 44 10.13 -27.23 -6.17
CA PRO A 44 10.09 -27.42 -4.73
C PRO A 44 10.65 -28.82 -4.43
N GLY A 45 11.63 -28.95 -3.54
CA GLY A 45 12.20 -30.26 -3.19
C GLY A 45 13.35 -30.80 -4.07
N GLY A 46 13.73 -30.10 -5.15
CA GLY A 46 14.91 -30.43 -5.98
C GLY A 46 14.61 -31.27 -7.23
N ASP A 47 15.65 -31.63 -8.00
CA ASP A 47 15.57 -32.10 -9.41
C ASP A 47 14.64 -33.30 -9.72
N THR A 48 14.14 -33.99 -8.70
CA THR A 48 13.25 -35.15 -8.83
C THR A 48 11.76 -34.81 -8.77
N GLU A 49 11.38 -33.59 -8.39
CA GLU A 49 9.98 -33.15 -8.32
C GLU A 49 9.51 -32.47 -9.62
N GLU A 50 8.20 -32.50 -9.86
CA GLU A 50 7.62 -31.83 -11.03
C GLU A 50 7.72 -30.31 -10.86
N PRO A 51 8.14 -29.58 -11.91
CA PRO A 51 8.26 -28.14 -11.85
C PRO A 51 6.88 -27.47 -11.74
N VAL A 52 6.74 -26.53 -10.82
CA VAL A 52 5.56 -25.67 -10.68
C VAL A 52 5.81 -24.36 -11.41
N LEU A 53 4.89 -23.98 -12.29
CA LEU A 53 4.93 -22.68 -12.96
C LEU A 53 4.04 -21.69 -12.21
N VAL A 54 4.64 -20.59 -11.77
CA VAL A 54 3.93 -19.46 -11.15
C VAL A 54 3.99 -18.28 -12.11
N GLU A 55 2.83 -17.77 -12.52
CA GLU A 55 2.69 -16.62 -13.42
C GLU A 55 2.14 -15.42 -12.64
N PRO A 56 2.99 -14.54 -12.09
CA PRO A 56 2.54 -13.38 -11.34
C PRO A 56 1.81 -12.42 -12.28
N SER A 57 0.56 -12.08 -11.96
CA SER A 57 -0.20 -11.16 -12.80
C SER A 57 0.41 -9.74 -12.74
N PRO A 58 0.74 -9.12 -13.89
CA PRO A 58 1.25 -7.76 -13.95
C PRO A 58 0.19 -6.73 -13.52
N GLU A 59 -1.09 -7.09 -13.63
CA GLU A 59 -2.24 -6.24 -13.30
C GLU A 59 -2.54 -6.18 -11.80
N VAL A 60 -1.78 -6.87 -10.93
CA VAL A 60 -2.03 -6.87 -9.47
C VAL A 60 -1.54 -5.57 -8.81
N SER A 61 -0.50 -4.94 -9.34
CA SER A 61 -0.01 -3.67 -8.80
C SER A 61 -0.73 -2.51 -9.48
N ALA A 62 -1.46 -1.72 -8.69
CA ALA A 62 -2.14 -0.50 -9.11
C ALA A 62 -1.72 0.70 -8.26
N SER A 63 -0.59 0.60 -7.56
CA SER A 63 -0.08 1.65 -6.69
C SER A 63 1.30 2.10 -7.16
N LEU A 64 1.58 3.38 -6.93
CA LEU A 64 2.88 4.00 -7.19
C LEU A 64 3.26 4.84 -5.97
N THR A 65 4.55 4.88 -5.64
CA THR A 65 5.08 5.84 -4.67
C THR A 65 6.00 6.81 -5.38
N VAL A 66 5.72 8.10 -5.24
CA VAL A 66 6.62 9.17 -5.69
C VAL A 66 7.48 9.62 -4.51
N TYR A 67 8.79 9.45 -4.63
CA TYR A 67 9.75 9.95 -3.66
C TYR A 67 10.29 11.29 -4.13
N ALA A 68 10.32 12.28 -3.23
CA ALA A 68 10.68 13.65 -3.61
C ALA A 68 11.30 14.47 -2.47
N PRO A 69 12.03 15.54 -2.81
CA PRO A 69 12.56 16.49 -1.82
C PRO A 69 11.58 17.62 -1.47
N VAL A 70 10.51 17.82 -2.25
CA VAL A 70 9.60 18.97 -2.10
C VAL A 70 8.33 18.55 -1.37
N TRP A 71 8.00 19.27 -0.30
CA TRP A 71 6.72 19.16 0.40
C TRP A 71 5.69 20.07 -0.24
N LEU A 72 4.54 19.51 -0.56
CA LEU A 72 3.34 20.23 -0.96
C LEU A 72 2.40 20.29 0.25
N GLY A 73 1.70 21.41 0.42
CA GLY A 73 0.57 21.44 1.35
C GLY A 73 -0.62 20.64 0.80
N PRO A 74 -1.64 20.34 1.63
CA PRO A 74 -2.86 19.68 1.16
C PRO A 74 -3.53 20.39 -0.01
N GLU A 75 -3.68 21.71 0.08
CA GLU A 75 -4.33 22.52 -0.95
C GLU A 75 -3.48 22.61 -2.23
N ASP A 76 -2.15 22.68 -2.09
CA ASP A 76 -1.24 22.68 -3.24
C ASP A 76 -1.29 21.34 -3.97
N LEU A 77 -1.34 20.23 -3.23
CA LEU A 77 -1.47 18.90 -3.82
C LEU A 77 -2.82 18.75 -4.56
N VAL A 78 -3.92 19.23 -3.96
CA VAL A 78 -5.22 19.30 -4.64
C VAL A 78 -5.10 20.10 -5.94
N ALA A 79 -4.55 21.31 -5.90
CA ALA A 79 -4.40 22.17 -7.07
C ALA A 79 -3.52 21.54 -8.18
N VAL A 80 -2.47 20.82 -7.79
CA VAL A 80 -1.59 20.09 -8.72
C VAL A 80 -2.33 18.93 -9.39
N LEU A 81 -3.14 18.17 -8.66
CA LEU A 81 -3.82 16.98 -9.19
C LEU A 81 -5.15 17.29 -9.90
N GLN A 82 -5.77 18.43 -9.61
CA GLN A 82 -7.09 18.83 -10.12
C GLN A 82 -7.24 18.79 -11.66
N PRO A 83 -6.21 19.13 -12.48
CA PRO A 83 -6.30 19.03 -13.93
C PRO A 83 -6.57 17.61 -14.46
N VAL A 84 -6.13 16.58 -13.72
CA VAL A 84 -6.34 15.16 -14.04
C VAL A 84 -7.56 14.61 -13.32
N ALA A 85 -7.74 14.98 -12.05
CA ALA A 85 -8.84 14.53 -11.20
C ALA A 85 -9.66 15.71 -10.68
N PRO A 86 -10.71 16.15 -11.40
CA PRO A 86 -11.49 17.34 -11.02
C PRO A 86 -12.18 17.25 -9.66
N GLU A 87 -12.47 16.04 -9.18
CA GLU A 87 -13.14 15.76 -7.90
C GLU A 87 -12.15 15.49 -6.74
N VAL A 88 -10.85 15.73 -6.97
CA VAL A 88 -9.85 15.57 -5.92
C VAL A 88 -10.11 16.54 -4.76
N SER A 89 -10.02 16.01 -3.54
CA SER A 89 -10.25 16.78 -2.32
C SER A 89 -9.34 16.31 -1.19
N ALA A 90 -9.04 17.20 -0.25
CA ALA A 90 -8.24 16.86 0.91
C ALA A 90 -9.04 16.02 1.91
N ALA A 91 -8.49 14.86 2.28
CA ALA A 91 -9.05 13.97 3.30
C ALA A 91 -8.42 14.29 4.66
N LEU A 92 -8.70 15.49 5.18
CA LEU A 92 -8.13 15.99 6.44
C LEU A 92 -8.97 15.64 7.67
N GLU A 93 -10.15 15.07 7.46
CA GLU A 93 -11.04 14.62 8.53
C GLU A 93 -10.54 13.31 9.11
N ALA A 94 -10.31 13.28 10.42
CA ALA A 94 -10.12 12.03 11.14
C ALA A 94 -11.41 11.20 11.01
N VAL A 95 -11.35 10.09 10.27
CA VAL A 95 -12.47 9.15 10.21
C VAL A 95 -12.66 8.59 11.60
N GLN A 96 -13.67 9.10 12.31
CA GLN A 96 -14.09 8.52 13.57
C GLN A 96 -14.67 7.14 13.26
N PRO A 97 -14.06 6.05 13.77
CA PRO A 97 -14.55 4.74 13.46
C PRO A 97 -15.98 4.59 14.00
N ARG A 98 -16.89 4.15 13.12
CA ARG A 98 -18.27 3.85 13.52
C ARG A 98 -18.30 2.46 14.15
N GLY A 99 -17.95 2.37 15.42
CA GLY A 99 -18.02 1.13 16.21
C GLY A 99 -16.70 0.77 16.89
N ALA A 100 -16.65 -0.44 17.45
CA ALA A 100 -15.42 -0.98 18.02
C ALA A 100 -14.33 -1.08 16.95
N VAL A 101 -13.08 -0.82 17.32
CA VAL A 101 -11.91 -0.87 16.42
C VAL A 101 -10.81 -1.72 17.00
N GLY A 102 -9.98 -2.24 16.10
CA GLY A 102 -8.91 -3.15 16.47
C GLY A 102 -9.49 -4.45 16.98
N LEU A 103 -8.88 -5.00 18.03
CA LEU A 103 -9.23 -6.31 18.55
C LEU A 103 -10.60 -6.33 19.24
N ASP A 104 -11.10 -5.17 19.66
CA ASP A 104 -12.45 -5.01 20.23
C ASP A 104 -13.57 -5.22 19.19
N ALA A 105 -13.23 -5.18 17.90
CA ALA A 105 -14.15 -5.43 16.79
C ALA A 105 -14.21 -6.90 16.37
N ILE A 106 -13.31 -7.75 16.89
CA ILE A 106 -13.19 -9.16 16.52
C ILE A 106 -14.12 -9.98 17.40
N ASP A 107 -14.83 -10.93 16.79
CA ASP A 107 -15.67 -11.86 17.55
C ASP A 107 -14.84 -12.67 18.55
N PRO A 108 -15.34 -12.93 19.78
CA PRO A 108 -14.58 -13.62 20.83
C PRO A 108 -13.99 -14.97 20.39
N GLU A 109 -14.74 -15.76 19.62
CA GLU A 109 -14.28 -17.06 19.12
C GLU A 109 -13.13 -16.92 18.11
N GLN A 110 -13.17 -15.89 17.27
CA GLN A 110 -12.08 -15.59 16.33
C GLN A 110 -10.84 -15.08 17.08
N LEU A 111 -11.05 -14.31 18.15
CA LEU A 111 -9.97 -13.82 18.99
C LEU A 111 -9.26 -14.97 19.72
N GLU A 112 -10.01 -15.92 20.28
CA GLU A 112 -9.45 -17.13 20.90
C GLU A 112 -8.62 -17.94 19.89
N SER A 113 -9.15 -18.20 18.70
CA SER A 113 -8.41 -18.87 17.62
C SER A 113 -7.13 -18.13 17.21
N LEU A 114 -7.18 -16.80 17.14
CA LEU A 114 -6.00 -15.98 16.88
C LEU A 114 -4.96 -16.15 18.00
N VAL A 115 -5.36 -16.07 19.27
CA VAL A 115 -4.47 -16.22 20.43
C VAL A 115 -3.82 -17.61 20.45
N GLU A 116 -4.57 -18.67 20.17
CA GLU A 116 -4.02 -20.04 20.06
C GLU A 116 -2.98 -20.15 18.95
N ARG A 117 -3.20 -19.48 17.82
CA ARG A 117 -2.33 -19.55 16.64
C ARG A 117 -1.04 -18.76 16.78
N ILE A 118 -1.08 -17.54 17.31
CA ILE A 118 0.11 -16.67 17.44
C ILE A 118 0.79 -16.75 18.81
N GLY A 119 0.15 -17.40 19.77
CA GLY A 119 0.62 -17.56 21.15
C GLY A 119 0.21 -16.40 22.07
N PRO A 120 -0.12 -16.68 23.34
CA PRO A 120 -0.64 -15.69 24.28
C PRO A 120 0.34 -14.56 24.58
N ASP A 121 1.64 -14.87 24.68
CA ASP A 121 2.67 -13.87 25.01
C ASP A 121 2.88 -12.84 23.90
N VAL A 122 2.80 -13.29 22.63
CA VAL A 122 2.93 -12.41 21.45
C VAL A 122 1.71 -11.51 21.33
N PHE A 123 0.52 -12.09 21.54
CA PHE A 123 -0.73 -11.36 21.55
C PHE A 123 -0.77 -10.30 22.66
N GLU A 124 -0.41 -10.67 23.89
CA GLU A 124 -0.40 -9.74 25.04
C GLU A 124 0.58 -8.58 24.84
N LYS A 125 1.75 -8.85 24.24
CA LYS A 125 2.74 -7.81 23.91
C LYS A 125 2.22 -6.83 22.87
N ALA A 126 1.57 -7.32 21.81
CA ALA A 126 0.94 -6.48 20.79
C ALA A 126 -0.24 -5.68 21.38
N TRP A 127 -1.06 -6.32 22.22
CA TRP A 127 -2.19 -5.70 22.92
C TRP A 127 -1.74 -4.54 23.81
N ARG A 128 -0.76 -4.76 24.69
CA ARG A 128 -0.23 -3.71 25.59
C ARG A 128 0.38 -2.53 24.83
N GLY A 129 0.96 -2.77 23.66
CA GLY A 129 1.46 -1.71 22.78
C GLY A 129 0.32 -0.79 22.31
N SER A 130 -0.76 -1.38 21.77
CA SER A 130 -1.93 -0.64 21.28
C SER A 130 -2.73 0.05 22.40
N GLU A 131 -2.91 -0.60 23.55
CA GLU A 131 -3.66 -0.04 24.68
C GLU A 131 -2.95 1.16 25.31
N LYS A 132 -1.62 1.10 25.41
CA LYS A 132 -0.83 2.22 25.94
C LYS A 132 -0.95 3.46 25.06
N VAL A 133 -0.91 3.30 23.74
CA VAL A 133 -1.09 4.40 22.78
C VAL A 133 -2.49 5.02 22.94
N ARG A 134 -3.56 4.20 23.03
CA ARG A 134 -4.93 4.71 23.27
C ARG A 134 -5.05 5.47 24.58
N GLN A 135 -4.51 4.92 25.68
CA GLN A 135 -4.58 5.55 27.00
C GLN A 135 -3.82 6.87 27.03
N ASP A 136 -2.67 6.95 26.37
CA ASP A 136 -1.87 8.18 26.28
C ASP A 136 -2.60 9.24 25.45
N THR A 137 -3.20 8.88 24.30
CA THR A 137 -4.05 9.78 23.50
C THR A 137 -5.27 10.26 24.29
N MET A 138 -6.01 9.36 24.91
CA MET A 138 -7.20 9.67 25.74
C MET A 138 -6.83 10.60 26.91
N ARG A 139 -5.66 10.38 27.53
CA ARG A 139 -5.18 11.24 28.63
C ARG A 139 -4.83 12.63 28.14
N GLN A 140 -4.20 12.76 26.98
CA GLN A 140 -3.90 14.05 26.37
C GLN A 140 -5.19 14.81 26.02
N GLU A 141 -6.20 14.14 25.48
CA GLU A 141 -7.54 14.69 25.22
C GLU A 141 -8.24 15.18 26.48
N ILE A 142 -8.23 14.39 27.56
CA ILE A 142 -8.81 14.78 28.85
C ILE A 142 -8.08 16.00 29.44
N VAL A 143 -6.75 16.03 29.37
CA VAL A 143 -5.94 17.15 29.88
C VAL A 143 -6.18 18.42 29.07
N ALA A 144 -6.26 18.33 27.75
CA ALA A 144 -6.53 19.46 26.88
C ALA A 144 -7.94 20.03 27.09
N ALA A 145 -8.96 19.16 27.16
CA ALA A 145 -10.34 19.55 27.46
C ALA A 145 -10.48 20.21 28.85
N ALA A 146 -9.75 19.70 29.86
CA ALA A 146 -9.78 20.26 31.21
C ALA A 146 -9.02 21.59 31.35
N THR A 147 -8.03 21.85 30.50
CA THR A 147 -7.20 23.08 30.55
C THR A 147 -7.62 24.15 29.56
N GLY A 148 -8.59 23.87 28.67
CA GLY A 148 -9.00 24.79 27.61
C GLY A 148 -7.96 24.98 26.51
N ASN A 149 -6.92 24.15 26.51
CA ASN A 149 -5.90 24.15 25.46
C ASN A 149 -6.42 23.34 24.27
N VAL A 150 -6.18 23.85 23.06
CA VAL A 150 -6.35 23.06 21.83
C VAL A 150 -5.15 22.11 21.75
N ILE A 151 -5.39 20.82 21.53
CA ILE A 151 -4.31 19.91 21.15
C ILE A 151 -3.84 20.38 19.78
N GLU A 152 -2.63 20.92 19.72
CA GLU A 152 -1.97 21.20 18.46
C GLU A 152 -1.67 19.83 17.83
N GLU A 153 -2.53 19.41 16.90
CA GLU A 153 -2.41 18.13 16.22
C GLU A 153 -1.20 18.20 15.29
N VAL A 154 -0.05 17.74 15.76
CA VAL A 154 1.15 17.57 14.93
C VAL A 154 0.87 16.39 14.00
N ARG A 155 0.63 16.68 12.72
CA ARG A 155 0.39 15.67 11.69
C ARG A 155 1.69 15.37 10.97
N ASP A 156 2.10 14.11 10.98
CA ASP A 156 3.30 13.63 10.25
C ASP A 156 3.02 13.40 8.75
N GLY A 157 1.76 13.58 8.32
CA GLY A 157 1.31 13.40 6.95
C GLY A 157 -0.14 13.83 6.73
N TYR A 158 -0.58 13.78 5.47
CA TYR A 158 -1.96 14.03 5.08
C TYR A 158 -2.33 13.20 3.85
N ALA A 159 -3.62 13.14 3.52
CA ALA A 159 -4.09 12.46 2.32
C ALA A 159 -5.01 13.36 1.49
N VAL A 160 -5.01 13.14 0.18
CA VAL A 160 -6.04 13.64 -0.74
C VAL A 160 -6.68 12.44 -1.43
N VAL A 161 -7.95 12.57 -1.79
CA VAL A 161 -8.75 11.48 -2.37
C VAL A 161 -9.50 11.95 -3.59
N THR A 162 -9.69 11.05 -4.55
CA THR A 162 -10.55 11.25 -5.72
C THR A 162 -11.22 9.93 -6.09
N PRO A 163 -12.49 9.90 -6.54
CA PRO A 163 -13.05 8.68 -7.11
C PRO A 163 -12.23 8.19 -8.30
N VAL A 164 -12.24 6.88 -8.56
CA VAL A 164 -11.63 6.31 -9.77
C VAL A 164 -12.37 6.81 -11.01
N ASP A 165 -13.70 6.81 -10.95
CA ASP A 165 -14.57 7.32 -12.00
C ASP A 165 -15.83 7.89 -11.31
N PRO A 166 -16.12 9.20 -11.47
CA PRO A 166 -17.31 9.83 -10.90
C PRO A 166 -18.64 9.19 -11.31
N GLU A 167 -18.71 8.64 -12.52
CA GLU A 167 -19.93 8.00 -13.03
C GLU A 167 -20.09 6.56 -12.47
N HIS A 168 -19.01 5.99 -11.90
CA HIS A 168 -18.96 4.63 -11.39
C HIS A 168 -18.51 4.58 -9.93
N GLU A 169 -19.35 5.08 -9.01
CA GLU A 169 -19.11 5.05 -7.56
C GLU A 169 -18.67 3.69 -6.98
N GLY A 170 -19.04 2.59 -7.64
CA GLY A 170 -18.69 1.23 -7.25
C GLY A 170 -17.21 0.88 -7.41
N TRP A 171 -16.44 1.68 -8.16
CA TRP A 171 -15.03 1.40 -8.49
C TRP A 171 -14.02 1.85 -7.42
N GLY A 172 -14.52 2.45 -6.33
CA GLY A 172 -13.69 2.92 -5.24
C GLY A 172 -13.02 4.27 -5.55
N ARG A 173 -11.87 4.51 -4.93
CA ARG A 173 -11.17 5.81 -4.97
C ARG A 173 -9.66 5.63 -5.02
N ILE A 174 -8.96 6.64 -5.52
CA ILE A 174 -7.52 6.79 -5.33
C ILE A 174 -7.29 7.64 -4.09
N GLU A 175 -6.35 7.21 -3.25
CA GLU A 175 -5.85 7.93 -2.11
C GLU A 175 -4.36 8.23 -2.34
N VAL A 176 -3.99 9.52 -2.26
CA VAL A 176 -2.60 9.96 -2.31
C VAL A 176 -2.20 10.41 -0.92
N ARG A 177 -1.32 9.65 -0.26
CA ARG A 177 -0.82 9.95 1.09
C ARG A 177 0.55 10.61 1.01
N ALA A 178 0.66 11.82 1.51
CA ALA A 178 1.92 12.56 1.63
C ALA A 178 2.46 12.45 3.05
N GLY A 179 3.74 12.12 3.20
CA GLY A 179 4.39 12.06 4.51
C GLY A 179 5.91 12.01 4.40
N ALA A 180 6.58 12.20 5.53
CA ALA A 180 8.01 11.95 5.62
C ALA A 180 8.30 10.44 5.64
N THR A 181 9.42 10.03 5.04
CA THR A 181 9.84 8.62 5.05
C THR A 181 11.32 8.48 5.39
N ASP A 182 11.63 7.52 6.25
CA ASP A 182 13.00 7.11 6.58
C ASP A 182 13.46 5.92 5.72
N GLY A 183 12.55 5.31 4.95
CA GLY A 183 12.78 4.11 4.16
C GLY A 183 12.83 4.39 2.67
N LEU A 184 14.03 4.36 2.08
CA LEU A 184 14.20 4.52 0.63
C LEU A 184 14.50 3.20 -0.07
N PRO A 185 13.76 2.86 -1.15
CA PRO A 185 14.07 1.73 -2.00
C PRO A 185 15.43 1.93 -2.66
N LEU A 186 16.13 0.83 -2.93
CA LEU A 186 17.50 0.86 -3.46
C LEU A 186 17.61 1.69 -4.75
N ALA A 187 16.57 1.64 -5.59
CA ALA A 187 16.54 2.35 -6.86
C ALA A 187 16.55 3.89 -6.71
N VAL A 188 16.11 4.42 -5.56
CA VAL A 188 16.01 5.87 -5.30
C VAL A 188 17.23 6.41 -4.55
N ARG A 189 18.01 5.54 -3.88
CA ARG A 189 19.17 5.96 -3.07
C ARG A 189 20.28 6.65 -3.88
N GLY A 190 20.28 6.48 -5.20
CA GLY A 190 21.21 7.15 -6.10
C GLY A 190 20.89 8.63 -6.34
N GLU A 191 19.67 9.08 -6.02
CA GLU A 191 19.24 10.44 -6.29
C GLU A 191 20.04 11.48 -5.49
N PRO A 192 20.38 12.65 -6.06
CA PRO A 192 21.18 13.68 -5.39
C PRO A 192 20.55 14.15 -4.07
N TRP A 193 19.22 14.19 -4.01
CA TRP A 193 18.44 14.63 -2.86
C TRP A 193 18.16 13.51 -1.84
N ALA A 194 18.42 12.24 -2.16
CA ALA A 194 18.12 11.09 -1.29
C ALA A 194 18.93 11.04 0.02
N ARG A 195 19.91 11.94 0.21
CA ARG A 195 20.70 12.05 1.44
C ARG A 195 20.07 12.97 2.49
N GLY A 196 19.06 13.75 2.11
CA GLY A 196 18.34 14.66 2.99
C GLY A 196 17.07 14.04 3.57
N ALA A 197 16.22 14.88 4.16
CA ALA A 197 14.84 14.47 4.46
C ALA A 197 14.12 14.17 3.14
N VAL A 198 13.48 13.01 3.06
CA VAL A 198 12.73 12.58 1.87
C VAL A 198 11.26 12.43 2.22
N LEU A 199 10.44 12.77 1.25
CA LEU A 199 9.00 12.67 1.31
C LEU A 199 8.54 11.54 0.39
N SER A 200 7.50 10.85 0.82
CA SER A 200 6.78 9.88 0.02
C SER A 200 5.37 10.38 -0.24
N TYR A 201 4.96 10.29 -1.50
CA TYR A 201 3.58 10.39 -1.94
C TYR A 201 3.13 9.01 -2.41
N ASP A 202 2.39 8.31 -1.55
CA ASP A 202 1.86 6.98 -1.86
C ASP A 202 0.51 7.12 -2.58
N LEU A 203 0.46 6.82 -3.87
CA LEU A 203 -0.77 6.73 -4.66
C LEU A 203 -1.28 5.30 -4.60
N ARG A 204 -2.43 5.09 -3.93
CA ARG A 204 -3.04 3.77 -3.77
C ARG A 204 -4.48 3.77 -4.24
N TRP A 205 -4.86 2.72 -4.96
CA TRP A 205 -6.26 2.43 -5.20
C TRP A 205 -6.90 1.74 -4.00
N ILE A 206 -8.02 2.30 -3.53
CA ILE A 206 -8.84 1.76 -2.45
C ILE A 206 -10.18 1.29 -3.06
N PRO A 207 -10.35 -0.02 -3.31
CA PRO A 207 -11.62 -0.56 -3.79
C PRO A 207 -12.73 -0.39 -2.75
N ARG A 208 -13.99 -0.50 -3.18
CA ARG A 208 -15.16 -0.51 -2.26
C ARG A 208 -15.11 -1.69 -1.29
N ASP A 209 -14.70 -2.86 -1.78
CA ASP A 209 -14.45 -4.06 -0.98
C ASP A 209 -12.95 -4.29 -0.87
N GLN A 210 -12.42 -4.25 0.35
CA GLN A 210 -10.99 -4.37 0.60
C GLN A 210 -10.43 -5.77 0.22
N ALA A 211 -11.27 -6.81 0.18
CA ALA A 211 -10.86 -8.13 -0.27
C ALA A 211 -10.43 -8.14 -1.75
N ASP A 212 -10.92 -7.19 -2.55
CA ASP A 212 -10.64 -7.11 -3.99
C ASP A 212 -9.28 -6.46 -4.31
N ALA A 213 -8.63 -5.80 -3.34
CA ALA A 213 -7.41 -5.01 -3.55
C ALA A 213 -6.22 -5.85 -4.06
N TYR A 214 -6.05 -7.07 -3.53
CA TYR A 214 -4.86 -7.90 -3.78
C TYR A 214 -5.18 -9.25 -4.43
N THR A 215 -6.42 -9.45 -4.89
CA THR A 215 -6.81 -10.69 -5.54
C THR A 215 -6.08 -10.84 -6.88
N GLU A 216 -5.40 -11.98 -7.07
CA GLU A 216 -4.66 -12.31 -8.30
C GLU A 216 -5.59 -12.70 -9.47
N VAL A 217 -6.69 -13.42 -9.17
CA VAL A 217 -7.64 -13.87 -10.19
C VAL A 217 -8.89 -12.99 -10.17
N VAL A 218 -8.96 -12.06 -11.12
CA VAL A 218 -9.99 -11.02 -11.17
C VAL A 218 -11.01 -11.30 -12.28
N SER A 219 -12.30 -11.06 -12.02
CA SER A 219 -13.35 -11.16 -13.05
C SER A 219 -13.15 -10.11 -14.16
N ARG A 220 -13.73 -10.32 -15.36
CA ARG A 220 -13.56 -9.37 -16.49
C ARG A 220 -13.97 -7.94 -16.17
N SER A 221 -15.07 -7.74 -15.45
CA SER A 221 -15.55 -6.41 -15.07
C SER A 221 -14.62 -5.73 -14.06
N ARG A 222 -14.13 -6.48 -13.07
CA ARG A 222 -13.18 -5.98 -12.07
C ARG A 222 -11.79 -5.70 -12.65
N ARG A 223 -11.40 -6.37 -13.74
CA ARG A 223 -10.18 -6.02 -14.48
C ARG A 223 -10.25 -4.64 -15.10
N ARG A 224 -11.41 -4.26 -15.65
CA ARG A 224 -11.61 -2.91 -16.20
C ARG A 224 -11.51 -1.85 -15.10
N GLU A 225 -12.18 -2.07 -13.98
CA GLU A 225 -12.11 -1.20 -12.80
C GLU A 225 -10.65 -0.98 -12.35
N ARG A 226 -9.89 -2.08 -12.20
CA ARG A 226 -8.49 -2.01 -11.79
C ARG A 226 -7.61 -1.33 -12.83
N GLN A 227 -7.83 -1.60 -14.12
CA GLN A 227 -7.10 -0.94 -15.19
C GLN A 227 -7.34 0.57 -15.18
N THR A 228 -8.59 1.01 -15.05
CA THR A 228 -8.92 2.44 -14.97
C THR A 228 -8.32 3.09 -13.72
N ALA A 229 -8.32 2.40 -12.58
CA ALA A 229 -7.64 2.88 -11.38
C ALA A 229 -6.12 3.01 -11.58
N ARG A 230 -5.50 2.06 -12.26
CA ARG A 230 -4.07 2.08 -12.59
C ARG A 230 -3.74 3.23 -13.53
N ASP A 231 -4.50 3.42 -14.60
CA ASP A 231 -4.31 4.50 -15.57
C ASP A 231 -4.38 5.86 -14.85
N LEU A 232 -5.38 6.05 -13.99
CA LEU A 232 -5.51 7.26 -13.18
C LEU A 232 -4.33 7.46 -12.21
N VAL A 233 -3.84 6.39 -11.57
CA VAL A 233 -2.64 6.46 -10.71
C VAL A 233 -1.40 6.87 -11.50
N GLU A 234 -1.21 6.34 -12.71
CA GLU A 234 -0.10 6.71 -13.59
C GLU A 234 -0.19 8.17 -14.05
N GLU A 235 -1.39 8.65 -14.42
CA GLU A 235 -1.63 10.06 -14.78
C GLU A 235 -1.37 11.02 -13.62
N LEU A 236 -1.88 10.71 -12.42
CA LEU A 236 -1.66 11.52 -11.21
C LEU A 236 -0.18 11.53 -10.82
N ALA A 237 0.49 10.38 -10.88
CA ALA A 237 1.92 10.28 -10.59
C ALA A 237 2.76 11.09 -11.59
N THR A 238 2.36 11.14 -12.86
CA THR A 238 3.04 11.91 -13.91
C THR A 238 3.03 13.40 -13.57
N VAL A 239 1.86 13.95 -13.23
CA VAL A 239 1.73 15.35 -12.84
C VAL A 239 2.48 15.63 -11.54
N LEU A 240 2.42 14.71 -10.58
CA LEU A 240 3.08 14.86 -9.30
C LEU A 240 4.59 14.89 -9.43
N VAL A 241 5.19 13.93 -10.15
CA VAL A 241 6.64 13.86 -10.40
C VAL A 241 7.17 15.18 -10.97
N ALA A 242 6.45 15.77 -11.93
CA ALA A 242 6.81 17.06 -12.50
C ALA A 242 6.74 18.20 -11.46
N ALA A 243 5.71 18.21 -10.61
CA ALA A 243 5.52 19.24 -9.60
C ALA A 243 6.55 19.19 -8.46
N VAL A 244 6.95 17.98 -8.02
CA VAL A 244 7.84 17.80 -6.85
C VAL A 244 9.29 17.48 -7.23
N SER A 245 9.60 17.38 -8.53
CA SER A 245 10.92 16.96 -9.03
C SER A 245 11.39 15.64 -8.42
N GLY A 246 10.47 14.68 -8.31
CA GLY A 246 10.67 13.39 -7.67
C GLY A 246 10.92 12.24 -8.65
N VAL A 247 10.92 11.02 -8.13
CA VAL A 247 10.98 9.78 -8.92
C VAL A 247 9.86 8.84 -8.49
N ALA A 248 9.23 8.18 -9.47
CA ALA A 248 8.16 7.21 -9.22
C ALA A 248 8.71 5.78 -9.16
N VAL A 249 8.15 5.00 -8.23
CA VAL A 249 8.50 3.61 -7.99
C VAL A 249 7.21 2.78 -7.88
N ASP A 250 7.20 1.57 -8.43
CA ASP A 250 6.10 0.62 -8.27
C ASP A 250 6.11 -0.10 -6.91
N ASP A 251 5.07 -0.89 -6.62
CA ASP A 251 4.96 -1.66 -5.38
C ASP A 251 6.13 -2.64 -5.14
N ASP A 252 6.81 -3.04 -6.22
CA ASP A 252 7.92 -3.98 -6.19
C ASP A 252 9.29 -3.29 -5.95
N GLY A 253 9.32 -1.96 -5.99
CA GLY A 253 10.52 -1.16 -5.74
C GLY A 253 11.32 -0.80 -6.99
N PHE A 254 10.75 -0.95 -8.19
CA PHE A 254 11.37 -0.58 -9.46
C PHE A 254 10.98 0.83 -9.89
N LEU A 255 11.93 1.55 -10.49
CA LEU A 255 11.67 2.86 -11.09
C LEU A 255 10.66 2.73 -12.24
N VAL A 256 9.73 3.67 -12.28
CA VAL A 256 8.71 3.79 -13.33
C VAL A 256 8.99 5.06 -14.13
N SER A 257 9.15 4.91 -15.45
CA SER A 257 9.15 6.04 -16.37
C SER A 257 7.71 6.48 -16.59
N LEU A 258 7.44 7.77 -16.39
CA LEU A 258 6.12 8.39 -16.54
C LEU A 258 6.22 9.51 -17.58
N GLY A 259 5.24 9.65 -18.47
CA GLY A 259 5.23 10.69 -19.51
C GLY A 259 5.82 10.27 -20.86
N GLU A 260 6.21 11.26 -21.70
CA GLU A 260 6.64 11.03 -23.10
C GLU A 260 7.88 10.12 -23.23
N ASP A 261 8.73 10.05 -22.21
CA ASP A 261 9.88 9.11 -22.16
C ASP A 261 9.44 7.63 -22.15
N ALA A 262 8.18 7.32 -21.85
CA ALA A 262 7.63 5.96 -21.96
C ALA A 262 7.29 5.56 -23.40
N GLN A 263 7.18 6.50 -24.35
CA GLN A 263 6.89 6.20 -25.76
C GLN A 263 8.13 5.84 -26.59
N GLU A 264 9.34 6.08 -26.07
CA GLU A 264 10.61 5.76 -26.74
C GLU A 264 11.23 4.41 -26.32
N ALA A 265 10.63 3.69 -25.36
CA ALA A 265 11.09 2.38 -24.86
C ALA A 265 10.22 1.22 -25.37
#